data_AF-A0A925NGC8-F1
#
_entry.id   AF-A0A925NGC8-F1
#
_cell.length_a   1.000
_cell.length_b   1.000
_cell.length_c   1.000
_cell.angle_alpha   90.00
_cell.angle_beta   90.00
_cell.angle_gamma   90.00
#
_symmetry.space_group_name_H-M   'P 1'
#
loop_
_entity.id
_entity.type
_entity.pdbx_description
1 polymer ?
#
loop_
_entity_poly.entity_id
_entity_poly.type
_entity_poly.pdbx_seq_one_letter_code
_entity_poly.pdbx_strand_id
1 'polypeptide(L)'
;MDDSQWLPISDEQAKAVQEVAKLLSGVGSFFKEALGSVPQDLVGYLGGDWLRLRRVENIAKMLDRTRQRLAATGVTDTEPASLTLALPILRGAADESREELLDLWARLMAAALDPAKAGRVRQGYAEAISKMDPMDTLVLTFFKDNTFQDVTGSDRQYTAHRCSDSLGISVTELGASVWNLTNLGLVEKVGFTTRATAFGHEFLRVVVD
;
A
#
# COMPACT_ATOMS: atom_id res chain seq x y z
N MET A 1 -1.86 -31.23 -42.91
CA MET A 1 -1.26 -30.07 -42.24
C MET A 1 -2.37 -29.06 -42.13
N ASP A 2 -2.84 -28.83 -40.91
CA ASP A 2 -3.99 -27.97 -40.62
C ASP A 2 -3.46 -26.58 -40.31
N ASP A 3 -3.84 -25.62 -41.16
CA ASP A 3 -3.58 -24.20 -41.00
C ASP A 3 -4.65 -23.62 -40.07
N SER A 4 -4.23 -22.71 -39.20
CA SER A 4 -5.07 -21.73 -38.50
C SER A 4 -5.99 -22.21 -37.36
N GLN A 5 -5.37 -22.61 -36.24
CA GLN A 5 -6.01 -22.45 -34.91
C GLN A 5 -5.77 -21.03 -34.37
N TRP A 6 -6.24 -20.01 -35.09
CA TRP A 6 -6.38 -18.65 -34.57
C TRP A 6 -7.74 -18.57 -33.87
N LEU A 7 -7.76 -18.63 -32.53
CA LEU A 7 -8.95 -18.25 -31.78
C LEU A 7 -9.13 -16.73 -31.92
N PRO A 8 -10.18 -16.24 -32.60
CA PRO A 8 -10.42 -14.80 -32.65
C PRO A 8 -10.69 -14.30 -31.24
N ILE A 9 -9.94 -13.29 -30.83
CA ILE A 9 -10.20 -12.51 -29.61
C ILE A 9 -11.67 -12.08 -29.66
N SER A 10 -12.48 -12.45 -28.67
CA SER A 10 -13.90 -12.06 -28.68
C SER A 10 -14.02 -10.53 -28.59
N ASP A 11 -15.12 -9.96 -29.11
CA ASP A 11 -15.35 -8.50 -29.05
C ASP A 11 -15.25 -7.94 -27.61
N GLU A 12 -15.59 -8.77 -26.61
CA GLU A 12 -15.43 -8.45 -25.19
C GLU A 12 -13.96 -8.37 -24.77
N GLN A 13 -13.13 -9.31 -25.22
CA GLN A 13 -11.69 -9.27 -24.98
C GLN A 13 -11.03 -8.08 -25.69
N ALA A 14 -11.44 -7.75 -26.91
CA ALA A 14 -10.93 -6.58 -27.63
C ALA A 14 -11.27 -5.27 -26.91
N LYS A 15 -12.51 -5.13 -26.40
CA LYS A 15 -12.91 -3.98 -25.56
C LYS A 15 -12.13 -3.91 -24.26
N ALA A 16 -11.92 -5.04 -23.56
CA ALA A 16 -11.13 -5.08 -22.34
C ALA A 16 -9.67 -4.67 -22.59
N VAL A 17 -9.06 -5.13 -23.69
CA VAL A 17 -7.72 -4.70 -24.12
C VAL A 17 -7.68 -3.20 -24.39
N GLN A 18 -8.70 -2.65 -25.05
CA GLN A 18 -8.79 -1.23 -25.36
C GLN A 18 -8.97 -0.36 -24.11
N GLU A 19 -9.82 -0.76 -23.17
CA GLU A 19 -10.00 -0.09 -21.87
C GLU A 19 -8.70 -0.08 -21.06
N VAL A 20 -7.99 -1.21 -21.03
CA VAL A 20 -6.67 -1.27 -20.39
C VAL A 20 -5.66 -0.36 -21.08
N ALA A 21 -5.62 -0.33 -22.41
CA ALA A 21 -4.73 0.55 -23.14
C ALA A 21 -5.03 2.03 -22.85
N LYS A 22 -6.31 2.42 -22.75
CA LYS A 22 -6.71 3.77 -22.33
C LYS A 22 -6.25 4.09 -20.92
N LEU A 23 -6.50 3.20 -19.95
CA LEU A 23 -6.07 3.37 -18.55
C LEU A 23 -4.55 3.56 -18.48
N LEU A 24 -3.78 2.68 -19.12
CA LEU A 24 -2.31 2.77 -19.18
C LEU A 24 -1.84 4.06 -19.87
N SER A 25 -2.50 4.48 -20.96
CA SER A 25 -2.18 5.74 -21.62
C SER A 25 -2.44 6.97 -20.73
N GLY A 26 -3.50 6.94 -19.92
CA GLY A 26 -3.84 8.01 -18.98
C GLY A 26 -2.88 8.15 -17.79
N VAL A 27 -2.14 7.08 -17.47
CA VAL A 27 -1.09 7.08 -16.44
C VAL A 27 0.33 7.13 -17.01
N GLY A 28 0.49 7.08 -18.33
CA GLY A 28 1.79 7.04 -19.00
C GLY A 28 2.65 8.27 -18.73
N SER A 29 2.05 9.47 -18.66
CA SER A 29 2.78 10.69 -18.27
C SER A 29 3.35 10.58 -16.86
N PHE A 30 2.57 10.02 -15.93
CA PHE A 30 3.02 9.83 -14.56
C PHE A 30 4.13 8.79 -14.48
N PHE A 31 4.06 7.68 -15.23
CA PHE A 31 5.20 6.75 -15.27
C PHE A 31 6.46 7.38 -15.83
N LYS A 32 6.32 8.25 -16.83
CA LYS A 32 7.46 9.00 -17.38
C LYS A 32 8.04 10.00 -16.37
N GLU A 33 7.19 10.69 -15.61
CA GLU A 33 7.61 11.64 -14.57
C GLU A 33 8.20 10.93 -13.35
N ALA A 34 7.51 9.89 -12.86
CA ALA A 34 7.83 9.16 -11.64
C ALA A 34 8.97 8.16 -11.78
N LEU A 35 9.12 7.51 -12.95
CA LEU A 35 10.08 6.42 -13.17
C LEU A 35 10.97 6.61 -14.42
N GLY A 36 10.80 7.69 -15.17
CA GLY A 36 11.47 7.93 -16.45
C GLY A 36 10.89 7.13 -17.63
N SER A 37 10.29 5.95 -17.39
CA SER A 37 9.61 5.12 -18.39
C SER A 37 8.71 4.08 -17.73
N VAL A 38 7.85 3.40 -18.51
CA VAL A 38 7.09 2.25 -18.02
C VAL A 38 8.01 1.03 -17.94
N PRO A 39 8.20 0.39 -16.77
CA PRO A 39 9.07 -0.77 -16.65
C PRO A 39 8.56 -1.96 -17.48
N GLN A 40 9.42 -2.58 -18.30
CA GLN A 40 9.04 -3.73 -19.13
C GLN A 40 8.50 -4.91 -18.29
N ASP A 41 9.10 -5.15 -17.13
CA ASP A 41 8.66 -6.16 -16.17
C ASP A 41 7.22 -5.93 -15.69
N LEU A 42 6.80 -4.66 -15.57
CA LEU A 42 5.43 -4.33 -15.20
C LEU A 42 4.46 -4.62 -16.35
N VAL A 43 4.87 -4.34 -17.60
CA VAL A 43 4.07 -4.65 -18.79
C VAL A 43 3.81 -6.16 -18.90
N GLY A 44 4.84 -6.99 -18.69
CA GLY A 44 4.70 -8.45 -18.68
C GLY A 44 3.83 -8.95 -17.53
N TYR A 45 3.99 -8.37 -16.34
CA TYR A 45 3.20 -8.73 -15.15
C TYR A 45 1.71 -8.35 -15.25
N LEU A 46 1.40 -7.30 -16.02
CA LEU A 46 0.03 -6.89 -16.34
C LEU A 46 -0.55 -7.64 -17.57
N GLY A 47 0.12 -8.67 -18.08
CA GLY A 47 -0.36 -9.49 -19.21
C GLY A 47 -1.20 -10.72 -18.79
N GLY A 48 -2.17 -11.09 -19.64
CA GLY A 48 -2.87 -12.42 -19.63
C GLY A 48 -4.15 -12.53 -18.78
N ASP A 49 -5.33 -12.37 -19.39
CA ASP A 49 -6.68 -12.65 -18.83
C ASP A 49 -7.34 -11.58 -17.92
N TRP A 50 -8.59 -11.82 -17.49
CA TRP A 50 -9.48 -10.89 -16.74
C TRP A 50 -8.83 -10.24 -15.51
N LEU A 51 -7.89 -10.95 -14.86
CA LEU A 51 -7.07 -10.42 -13.78
C LEU A 51 -6.29 -9.15 -14.18
N ARG A 52 -6.01 -8.95 -15.48
CA ARG A 52 -5.43 -7.72 -16.04
C ARG A 52 -6.26 -6.48 -15.76
N LEU A 53 -7.58 -6.55 -15.97
CA LEU A 53 -8.43 -5.37 -15.87
C LEU A 53 -8.40 -4.84 -14.43
N ARG A 54 -8.58 -5.74 -13.46
CA ARG A 54 -8.51 -5.40 -12.04
C ARG A 54 -7.16 -4.83 -11.62
N ARG A 55 -6.06 -5.46 -12.04
CA ARG A 55 -4.70 -4.97 -11.73
C ARG A 55 -4.44 -3.58 -12.28
N VAL A 56 -4.87 -3.32 -13.51
CA VAL A 56 -4.71 -2.02 -14.16
C VAL A 56 -5.58 -0.97 -13.49
N GLU A 57 -6.83 -1.30 -13.15
CA GLU A 57 -7.73 -0.43 -12.38
C GLU A 57 -7.12 -0.08 -11.01
N ASN A 58 -6.56 -1.06 -10.31
CA ASN A 58 -5.90 -0.84 -9.03
C ASN A 58 -4.69 0.08 -9.14
N ILE A 59 -3.82 -0.15 -10.14
CA ILE A 59 -2.70 0.75 -10.41
C ILE A 59 -3.23 2.15 -10.72
N ALA A 60 -4.23 2.28 -11.61
CA ALA A 60 -4.77 3.58 -11.98
C ALA A 60 -5.34 4.33 -10.75
N LYS A 61 -6.12 3.66 -9.91
CA LYS A 61 -6.63 4.20 -8.64
C LYS A 61 -5.48 4.62 -7.70
N MET A 62 -4.48 3.78 -7.54
CA MET A 62 -3.34 4.05 -6.66
C MET A 62 -2.54 5.26 -7.15
N LEU A 63 -2.27 5.36 -8.46
CA LEU A 63 -1.54 6.49 -9.05
C LEU A 63 -2.36 7.79 -8.99
N ASP A 64 -3.68 7.72 -9.20
CA ASP A 64 -4.57 8.87 -9.03
C ASP A 64 -4.53 9.40 -7.58
N ARG A 65 -4.66 8.52 -6.59
CA ARG A 65 -4.50 8.88 -5.17
C ARG A 65 -3.11 9.43 -4.86
N THR A 66 -2.07 8.87 -5.47
CA THR A 66 -0.69 9.35 -5.32
C THR A 66 -0.56 10.79 -5.80
N ARG A 67 -1.09 11.10 -7.00
CA ARG A 67 -1.10 12.46 -7.55
C ARG A 67 -1.88 13.43 -6.67
N GLN A 68 -3.07 13.04 -6.21
CA GLN A 68 -3.89 13.85 -5.31
C GLN A 68 -3.15 14.18 -4.02
N ARG A 69 -2.41 13.22 -3.46
CA ARG A 69 -1.61 13.41 -2.24
C ARG A 69 -0.45 14.38 -2.45
N LEU A 70 0.33 14.19 -3.51
CA LEU A 70 1.42 15.10 -3.87
C LEU A 70 0.91 16.53 -4.11
N ALA A 71 -0.23 16.67 -4.79
CA ALA A 71 -0.87 17.96 -5.01
C ALA A 71 -1.35 18.60 -3.69
N ALA A 72 -1.95 17.82 -2.79
CA ALA A 72 -2.42 18.29 -1.49
C ALA A 72 -1.29 18.76 -0.56
N THR A 73 -0.09 18.20 -0.71
CA THR A 73 1.11 18.62 0.03
C THR A 73 1.93 19.70 -0.69
N GLY A 74 1.48 20.18 -1.85
CA GLY A 74 2.16 21.21 -2.63
C GLY A 74 3.46 20.74 -3.29
N VAL A 75 3.66 19.42 -3.42
CA VAL A 75 4.83 18.86 -4.11
C VAL A 75 4.62 18.99 -5.61
N THR A 76 5.32 19.93 -6.23
CA THR A 76 5.27 20.19 -7.68
C THR A 76 6.40 19.52 -8.44
N ASP A 77 7.57 19.39 -7.81
CA ASP A 77 8.76 18.76 -8.38
C ASP A 77 8.99 17.41 -7.70
N THR A 78 8.60 16.33 -8.39
CA THR A 78 8.82 14.96 -7.89
C THR A 78 10.23 14.47 -8.21
N GLU A 79 10.80 13.67 -7.31
CA GLU A 79 12.01 12.90 -7.59
C GLU A 79 11.64 11.52 -8.15
N PRO A 80 12.29 11.04 -9.24
CA PRO A 80 12.01 9.71 -9.73
C PRO A 80 12.36 8.63 -8.71
N ALA A 81 11.38 7.79 -8.37
CA ALA A 81 11.61 6.68 -7.44
C ALA A 81 12.51 5.63 -8.09
N SER A 82 13.48 5.09 -7.32
CA SER A 82 14.29 3.97 -7.80
C SER A 82 13.40 2.77 -8.14
N LEU A 83 13.72 2.04 -9.21
CA LEU A 83 12.93 0.86 -9.62
C LEU A 83 12.85 -0.20 -8.52
N THR A 84 13.88 -0.32 -7.69
CA THR A 84 13.91 -1.24 -6.56
C THR A 84 12.86 -0.92 -5.49
N LEU A 85 12.43 0.35 -5.38
CA LEU A 85 11.32 0.75 -4.51
C LEU A 85 9.99 0.74 -5.27
N ALA A 86 9.96 1.30 -6.47
CA ALA A 86 8.73 1.48 -7.23
C ALA A 86 8.10 0.15 -7.68
N LEU A 87 8.89 -0.83 -8.11
CA LEU A 87 8.37 -2.11 -8.62
C LEU A 87 7.62 -2.90 -7.53
N PRO A 88 8.16 -3.09 -6.32
CA PRO A 88 7.39 -3.71 -5.23
C PRO A 88 6.08 -3.00 -4.92
N ILE A 89 6.07 -1.66 -4.91
CA ILE A 89 4.86 -0.87 -4.65
C ILE A 89 3.81 -1.08 -5.74
N LEU A 90 4.23 -1.02 -7.01
CA LEU A 90 3.33 -1.18 -8.15
C LEU A 90 2.73 -2.58 -8.24
N ARG A 91 3.53 -3.62 -8.00
CA ARG A 91 3.05 -5.01 -7.97
C ARG A 91 2.14 -5.25 -6.78
N GLY A 92 2.51 -4.77 -5.59
CA GLY A 92 1.69 -4.84 -4.39
C GLY A 92 0.33 -4.18 -4.60
N ALA A 93 0.30 -2.96 -5.14
CA ALA A 93 -0.93 -2.25 -5.45
C ALA A 93 -1.78 -2.97 -6.51
N ALA A 94 -1.15 -3.52 -7.56
CA ALA A 94 -1.86 -4.24 -8.61
C ALA A 94 -2.64 -5.44 -8.06
N ASP A 95 -2.02 -6.24 -7.20
CA ASP A 95 -2.63 -7.42 -6.58
C ASP A 95 -3.52 -7.09 -5.36
N GLU A 96 -3.58 -5.83 -4.92
CA GLU A 96 -4.35 -5.44 -3.74
C GLU A 96 -5.84 -5.27 -4.06
N SER A 97 -6.69 -5.98 -3.33
CA SER A 97 -8.14 -5.94 -3.49
C SER A 97 -8.86 -5.08 -2.46
N ARG A 98 -8.19 -4.76 -1.36
CA ARG A 98 -8.72 -4.06 -0.19
C ARG A 98 -8.39 -2.58 -0.31
N GLU A 99 -9.41 -1.73 -0.32
CA GLU A 99 -9.29 -0.31 -0.65
C GLU A 99 -8.45 0.48 0.38
N GLU A 100 -8.44 0.03 1.64
CA GLU A 100 -7.65 0.60 2.74
C GLU A 100 -6.15 0.39 2.52
N LEU A 101 -5.75 -0.79 2.05
CA LEU A 101 -4.35 -1.09 1.76
C LEU A 101 -3.92 -0.46 0.43
N LEU A 102 -4.82 -0.37 -0.55
CA LEU A 102 -4.57 0.40 -1.78
C LEU A 102 -4.27 1.87 -1.49
N ASP A 103 -4.89 2.45 -0.45
CA ASP A 103 -4.54 3.78 0.04
C ASP A 103 -3.14 3.83 0.65
N LEU A 104 -2.72 2.85 1.45
CA LEU A 104 -1.35 2.77 1.97
C LEU A 104 -0.31 2.66 0.85
N TRP A 105 -0.59 1.87 -0.19
CA TRP A 105 0.28 1.79 -1.37
C TRP A 105 0.43 3.15 -2.06
N ALA A 106 -0.65 3.91 -2.21
CA ALA A 106 -0.61 5.25 -2.77
C ALA A 106 0.19 6.23 -1.91
N ARG A 107 0.06 6.15 -0.58
CA ARG A 107 0.86 6.96 0.36
C ARG A 107 2.34 6.62 0.27
N LEU A 108 2.68 5.34 0.20
CA LEU A 108 4.06 4.89 0.06
C LEU A 108 4.66 5.33 -1.28
N MET A 109 3.91 5.27 -2.39
CA MET A 109 4.37 5.80 -3.68
C MET A 109 4.54 7.32 -3.63
N ALA A 110 3.60 8.06 -3.04
CA ALA A 110 3.73 9.52 -2.90
C ALA A 110 4.99 9.89 -2.10
N ALA A 111 5.26 9.19 -1.00
CA ALA A 111 6.46 9.41 -0.21
C ALA A 111 7.75 9.03 -0.96
N ALA A 112 7.69 8.06 -1.87
CA ALA A 112 8.82 7.68 -2.71
C ALA A 112 9.14 8.71 -3.80
N LEU A 113 8.17 9.56 -4.15
CA LEU A 113 8.28 10.61 -5.17
C LEU A 113 8.48 12.01 -4.59
N ASP A 114 8.18 12.21 -3.30
CA ASP A 114 8.40 13.46 -2.58
C ASP A 114 9.89 13.61 -2.22
N PRO A 115 10.61 14.63 -2.73
CA PRO A 115 12.03 14.83 -2.44
C PRO A 115 12.36 14.94 -0.94
N ALA A 116 11.41 15.40 -0.12
CA ALA A 116 11.60 15.51 1.33
C ALA A 116 11.48 14.16 2.06
N LYS A 117 10.83 13.17 1.44
CA LYS A 117 10.55 11.84 2.03
C LYS A 117 11.27 10.70 1.32
N ALA A 118 11.63 10.83 0.05
CA ALA A 118 12.15 9.75 -0.80
C ALA A 118 13.34 9.01 -0.17
N GLY A 119 14.29 9.75 0.42
CA GLY A 119 15.45 9.17 1.10
C GLY A 119 15.15 8.36 2.38
N ARG A 120 13.92 8.39 2.88
CA ARG A 120 13.46 7.62 4.05
C ARG A 120 12.63 6.39 3.69
N VAL A 121 12.22 6.27 2.43
CA VAL A 121 11.41 5.13 1.98
C VAL A 121 12.27 3.86 1.91
N ARG A 122 11.78 2.77 2.52
CA ARG A 122 12.50 1.48 2.60
C ARG A 122 11.73 0.40 1.86
N GLN A 123 12.44 -0.55 1.25
CA GLN A 123 11.83 -1.73 0.62
C GLN A 123 10.98 -2.53 1.61
N GLY A 124 11.42 -2.62 2.87
CA GLY A 124 10.67 -3.29 3.94
C GLY A 124 9.29 -2.69 4.20
N TYR A 125 9.01 -1.45 3.80
CA TYR A 125 7.67 -0.87 3.94
C TYR A 125 6.68 -1.48 2.95
N ALA A 126 7.11 -1.74 1.71
CA ALA A 126 6.28 -2.47 0.75
C ALA A 126 6.03 -3.91 1.23
N GLU A 127 7.05 -4.57 1.78
CA GLU A 127 6.89 -5.91 2.35
C GLU A 127 5.94 -5.93 3.57
N ALA A 128 5.98 -4.90 4.41
CA ALA A 128 5.06 -4.78 5.53
C ALA A 128 3.61 -4.63 5.04
N ILE A 129 3.34 -3.69 4.13
CA ILE A 129 1.97 -3.45 3.62
C ILE A 129 1.39 -4.72 2.96
N SER A 130 2.19 -5.46 2.18
CA SER A 130 1.69 -6.67 1.49
C SER A 130 1.29 -7.81 2.43
N LYS A 131 1.73 -7.76 3.69
CA LYS A 131 1.45 -8.74 4.74
C LYS A 131 0.45 -8.22 5.79
N MET A 132 -0.08 -7.03 5.60
CA MET A 132 -1.11 -6.45 6.48
C MET A 132 -2.51 -6.85 6.03
N ASP A 133 -3.42 -6.84 7.00
CA ASP A 133 -4.85 -6.75 6.80
C ASP A 133 -5.37 -5.33 7.08
N PRO A 134 -6.56 -4.95 6.59
CA PRO A 134 -7.13 -3.62 6.82
C PRO A 134 -7.23 -3.28 8.32
N MET A 135 -7.50 -4.28 9.15
CA MET A 135 -7.56 -4.13 10.60
C MET A 135 -6.22 -3.70 11.20
N ASP A 136 -5.11 -4.20 10.67
CA ASP A 136 -3.77 -3.85 11.14
C ASP A 136 -3.48 -2.37 10.89
N THR A 137 -3.96 -1.83 9.77
CA THR A 137 -3.84 -0.40 9.46
C THR A 137 -4.58 0.46 10.47
N LEU A 138 -5.80 0.06 10.85
CA LEU A 138 -6.61 0.77 11.85
C LEU A 138 -5.92 0.76 13.22
N VAL A 139 -5.47 -0.43 13.66
CA VAL A 139 -4.78 -0.59 14.95
C VAL A 139 -3.46 0.18 14.98
N LEU A 140 -2.67 0.14 13.91
CA LEU A 140 -1.40 0.85 13.82
C LEU A 140 -1.58 2.38 13.85
N THR A 141 -2.58 2.89 13.13
CA THR A 141 -2.92 4.33 13.14
C THR A 141 -3.37 4.77 14.54
N PHE A 142 -4.18 3.95 15.20
CA PHE A 142 -4.62 4.22 16.55
C PHE A 142 -3.44 4.28 17.55
N PHE A 143 -2.42 3.41 17.41
CA PHE A 143 -1.22 3.47 18.24
C PHE A 143 -0.37 4.73 18.00
N LYS A 144 -0.31 5.22 16.77
CA LYS A 144 0.36 6.48 16.44
C LYS A 144 -0.23 7.64 17.24
N ASP A 145 -1.55 7.72 17.26
CA ASP A 145 -2.26 8.87 17.82
C ASP A 145 -2.39 8.83 19.35
N ASN A 146 -2.25 7.64 19.97
CA ASN A 146 -2.59 7.43 21.38
C ASN A 146 -1.44 6.95 22.29
N THR A 147 -0.17 7.02 21.85
CA THR A 147 1.06 6.68 22.62
C THR A 147 0.77 6.01 23.98
N PHE A 148 0.57 4.68 23.98
CA PHE A 148 0.15 3.97 25.19
C PHE A 148 1.27 3.98 26.24
N GLN A 149 1.25 4.98 27.13
CA GLN A 149 2.03 4.97 28.36
C GLN A 149 1.28 4.15 29.42
N ASP A 150 1.99 3.21 30.05
CA ASP A 150 1.52 2.30 31.10
C ASP A 150 0.63 3.00 32.15
N VAL A 151 -0.61 2.51 32.30
CA VAL A 151 -1.30 2.54 33.60
C VAL A 151 -0.88 1.27 34.34
N THR A 152 -0.19 1.45 35.46
CA THR A 152 0.52 0.38 36.17
C THR A 152 -0.41 -0.76 36.65
N GLY A 153 0.02 -1.98 36.37
CA GLY A 153 -0.19 -3.18 37.20
C GLY A 153 -1.56 -3.86 37.25
N SER A 154 -2.68 -3.13 37.13
CA SER A 154 -4.04 -3.70 37.30
C SER A 154 -4.99 -3.47 36.12
N ASP A 155 -4.63 -2.58 35.18
CA ASP A 155 -5.55 -2.06 34.17
C ASP A 155 -5.37 -2.70 32.77
N ARG A 156 -4.76 -3.89 32.70
CA ARG A 156 -4.46 -4.59 31.43
C ARG A 156 -5.71 -4.88 30.60
N GLN A 157 -6.77 -5.36 31.26
CA GLN A 157 -8.07 -5.54 30.61
C GLN A 157 -8.63 -4.19 30.17
N TYR A 158 -8.47 -3.17 31.00
CA TYR A 158 -9.00 -1.83 30.74
C TYR A 158 -8.39 -1.19 29.51
N THR A 159 -7.09 -1.34 29.26
CA THR A 159 -6.45 -0.81 28.05
C THR A 159 -6.90 -1.56 26.80
N ALA A 160 -6.84 -2.89 26.78
CA ALA A 160 -7.27 -3.66 25.61
C ALA A 160 -8.77 -3.49 25.32
N HIS A 161 -9.62 -3.46 26.36
CA HIS A 161 -11.05 -3.18 26.22
C HIS A 161 -11.30 -1.75 25.74
N ARG A 162 -10.61 -0.73 26.27
CA ARG A 162 -10.74 0.64 25.76
C ARG A 162 -10.31 0.78 24.31
N CYS A 163 -9.22 0.13 23.91
CA CYS A 163 -8.78 0.11 22.52
C CYS A 163 -9.83 -0.56 21.64
N SER A 164 -10.32 -1.74 22.06
CA SER A 164 -11.31 -2.50 21.31
C SER A 164 -12.62 -1.73 21.19
N ASP A 165 -13.07 -1.08 22.27
CA ASP A 165 -14.28 -0.25 22.30
C ASP A 165 -14.14 1.01 21.44
N SER A 166 -12.97 1.66 21.48
CA SER A 166 -12.69 2.86 20.67
C SER A 166 -12.62 2.55 19.18
N LEU A 167 -12.12 1.38 18.82
CA LEU A 167 -12.04 0.90 17.44
C LEU A 167 -13.31 0.18 16.98
N GLY A 168 -14.22 -0.17 17.89
CA GLY A 168 -15.43 -0.94 17.59
C GLY A 168 -15.15 -2.39 17.16
N ILE A 169 -14.06 -3.00 17.67
CA ILE A 169 -13.63 -4.36 17.32
C ILE A 169 -13.56 -5.24 18.56
N SER A 170 -13.48 -6.56 18.39
CA SER A 170 -13.28 -7.45 19.54
C SER A 170 -11.84 -7.38 20.07
N VAL A 171 -11.65 -7.69 21.36
CA VAL A 171 -10.31 -7.84 21.95
C VAL A 171 -9.48 -8.91 21.24
N THR A 172 -10.12 -9.95 20.71
CA THR A 172 -9.46 -11.02 19.94
C THR A 172 -8.95 -10.51 18.61
N GLU A 173 -9.74 -9.73 17.87
CA GLU A 173 -9.31 -9.10 16.61
C GLU A 173 -8.17 -8.11 16.84
N LEU A 174 -8.29 -7.27 17.88
CA LEU A 174 -7.20 -6.38 18.31
C LEU A 174 -5.94 -7.19 18.60
N GLY A 175 -6.06 -8.32 19.32
CA GLY A 175 -4.95 -9.20 19.64
C GLY A 175 -4.29 -9.81 18.40
N ALA A 176 -5.07 -10.24 17.41
CA ALA A 176 -4.57 -10.76 16.14
C ALA A 176 -3.80 -9.70 15.35
N SER A 177 -4.34 -8.48 15.27
CA SER A 177 -3.66 -7.38 14.59
C SER A 177 -2.38 -6.93 15.30
N VAL A 178 -2.40 -6.82 16.64
CA VAL A 178 -1.18 -6.54 17.40
C VAL A 178 -0.13 -7.62 17.18
N TRP A 179 -0.53 -8.88 17.13
CA TRP A 179 0.38 -9.99 16.85
C TRP A 179 0.99 -9.88 15.44
N ASN A 180 0.18 -9.61 14.41
CA ASN A 180 0.69 -9.46 13.05
C ASN A 180 1.64 -8.25 12.95
N LEU A 181 1.24 -7.09 13.46
CA LEU A 181 2.08 -5.89 13.50
C LEU A 181 3.40 -6.11 14.25
N THR A 182 3.40 -6.98 15.28
CA THR A 182 4.63 -7.37 15.98
C THR A 182 5.54 -8.20 15.08
N ASN A 183 4.99 -9.19 14.36
CA ASN A 183 5.76 -10.01 13.42
C ASN A 183 6.31 -9.22 12.23
N LEU A 184 5.61 -8.17 11.80
CA LEU A 184 6.08 -7.22 10.80
C LEU A 184 7.13 -6.25 11.34
N GLY A 185 7.42 -6.30 12.64
CA GLY A 185 8.36 -5.40 13.31
C GLY A 185 7.88 -3.95 13.39
N LEU A 186 6.59 -3.68 13.17
CA LEU A 186 6.02 -2.34 13.25
C LEU A 186 5.72 -1.94 14.71
N VAL A 187 5.37 -2.91 15.55
CA VAL A 187 5.19 -2.71 16.98
C VAL A 187 6.01 -3.71 17.78
N GLU A 188 6.28 -3.40 19.04
CA GLU A 188 6.91 -4.31 19.99
C GLU A 188 6.16 -4.29 21.31
N LYS A 189 6.27 -5.41 22.04
CA LYS A 189 5.81 -5.51 23.42
C LYS A 189 6.98 -5.25 24.36
N VAL A 190 6.88 -4.20 25.17
CA VAL A 190 7.87 -3.87 26.20
C VAL A 190 7.20 -3.96 27.56
N GLY A 191 7.50 -5.03 28.29
CA GLY A 191 6.77 -5.39 29.50
C GLY A 191 5.30 -5.65 29.18
N PHE A 192 4.43 -4.73 29.58
CA PHE A 192 2.99 -4.83 29.39
C PHE A 192 2.41 -3.82 28.39
N THR A 193 3.27 -2.98 27.81
CA THR A 193 2.87 -2.02 26.78
C THR A 193 3.08 -2.58 25.39
N THR A 194 2.29 -2.07 24.44
CA THR A 194 2.58 -2.18 23.01
C THR A 194 2.89 -0.78 22.49
N ARG A 195 4.03 -0.65 21.81
CA ARG A 195 4.48 0.62 21.22
C ARG A 195 5.06 0.38 19.83
N ALA A 196 5.13 1.41 19.01
CA ALA A 196 5.80 1.31 17.72
C ALA A 196 7.32 1.10 17.92
N THR A 197 7.92 0.26 17.08
CA THR A 197 9.40 0.12 17.03
C THR A 197 10.01 1.33 16.33
N ALA A 198 11.35 1.43 16.30
CA ALA A 198 12.02 2.43 15.44
C ALA A 198 11.63 2.27 13.95
N PHE A 199 11.50 1.03 13.48
CA PHE A 199 11.04 0.74 12.12
C PHE A 199 9.58 1.17 11.90
N GLY A 200 8.69 0.89 12.86
CA GLY A 200 7.29 1.29 12.83
C GLY A 200 7.08 2.79 12.91
N HIS A 201 7.86 3.50 13.74
CA HIS A 201 7.81 4.96 13.80
C HIS A 201 8.20 5.60 12.46
N GLU A 202 9.28 5.14 11.83
CA GLU A 202 9.66 5.64 10.51
C GLU A 202 8.65 5.24 9.43
N PHE A 203 8.06 4.04 9.50
CA PHE A 203 6.96 3.64 8.62
C PHE A 203 5.76 4.59 8.74
N LEU A 204 5.29 4.86 9.96
CA LEU A 204 4.17 5.76 10.23
C LEU A 204 4.46 7.19 9.73
N ARG A 205 5.69 7.67 9.91
CA ARG A 205 6.11 8.99 9.45
C ARG A 205 6.17 9.14 7.92
N VAL A 206 6.44 8.05 7.22
CA VAL A 206 6.55 8.04 5.76
C VAL A 206 5.19 7.78 5.11
N VAL A 207 4.44 6.83 5.66
CA VAL A 207 3.23 6.29 5.03
C VAL A 207 1.95 6.86 5.62
N VAL A 208 1.94 7.31 6.88
CA VAL A 208 0.69 7.74 7.55
C VAL A 208 0.63 9.25 7.80
N ASP A 209 1.77 9.95 7.90
CA ASP A 209 1.90 11.42 7.91
C ASP A 209 1.94 12.02 6.49
#